data_AF-A0A3P7N367-F1
#
_entry.id   AF-A0A3P7N367-F1
#
_cell.length_a   1.000
_cell.length_b   1.000
_cell.length_c   1.000
_cell.angle_alpha   90.00
_cell.angle_beta   90.00
_cell.angle_gamma   90.00
#
_symmetry.space_group_name_H-M   'P 1'
#
loop_
_entity.id
_entity.type
_entity.pdbx_description
1 polymer ?
#
loop_
_entity_poly.entity_id
_entity_poly.type
_entity_poly.pdbx_seq_one_letter_code
_entity_poly.pdbx_strand_id
1 'polypeptide(L)'
;MIQPGKCWFQYKSSDLRDGQLGWTNSPFFANTYPTNAECVYIFVPAAGETVALAFTTFQTTEEPSHQDGRRYGDSSRACHKVSD
;
A
#
# COMPACT_ATOMS: atom_id res chain seq x y z
N MET A 1 15.08 -0.26 -16.62
CA MET A 1 14.60 -1.65 -16.69
C MET A 1 13.58 -1.83 -15.58
N ILE A 2 12.30 -2.04 -15.90
CA ILE A 2 11.26 -2.33 -14.90
C ILE A 2 11.42 -3.79 -14.50
N GLN A 3 11.85 -4.05 -13.28
CA GLN A 3 11.97 -5.40 -12.74
C GLN A 3 10.56 -5.94 -12.40
N PRO A 4 10.29 -7.25 -12.60
CA PRO A 4 9.05 -7.87 -12.14
C PRO A 4 8.82 -7.59 -10.65
N GLY A 5 7.60 -7.18 -10.29
CA GLY A 5 7.26 -6.82 -8.91
C GLY A 5 7.73 -5.44 -8.46
N LYS A 6 8.50 -4.69 -9.26
CA LYS A 6 8.84 -3.29 -8.92
C LYS A 6 7.82 -2.34 -9.53
N CYS A 7 7.34 -1.38 -8.74
CA CYS A 7 6.51 -0.31 -9.25
C CYS A 7 6.98 1.06 -8.74
N TRP A 8 6.75 2.09 -9.55
CA TRP A 8 7.18 3.45 -9.27
C TRP A 8 6.12 4.44 -9.76
N PHE A 9 5.53 5.18 -8.83
CA PHE A 9 4.50 6.17 -9.12
C PHE A 9 4.93 7.52 -8.58
N GLN A 10 4.67 8.57 -9.36
CA GLN A 10 4.93 9.95 -8.96
C GLN A 10 3.67 10.79 -9.16
N TYR A 11 3.34 11.58 -8.15
CA TYR A 11 2.20 12.47 -8.12
C TYR A 11 2.69 13.88 -7.79
N LYS A 12 2.43 14.83 -8.69
CA LYS A 12 2.72 16.25 -8.46
C LYS A 12 1.41 16.98 -8.31
N SER A 13 1.31 17.88 -7.34
CA SER A 13 0.12 18.73 -7.20
C SER A 13 -0.10 19.63 -8.42
N SER A 14 0.98 20.02 -9.11
CA SER A 14 0.94 20.78 -10.37
C SER A 14 0.17 20.08 -11.51
N ASP A 15 0.03 18.75 -11.43
CA ASP A 15 -0.67 17.97 -12.45
C ASP A 15 -2.18 17.85 -12.13
N LEU A 16 -2.60 18.28 -10.94
CA LEU A 16 -3.98 18.31 -10.49
C LEU A 16 -4.59 19.70 -10.72
N ARG A 17 -5.92 19.75 -10.85
CA ARG A 17 -6.65 21.03 -10.88
C ARG A 17 -6.70 21.62 -9.46
N ASP A 18 -6.79 22.95 -9.36
CA ASP A 18 -6.92 23.63 -8.07
C ASP A 18 -8.07 23.05 -7.24
N GLY A 19 -7.77 22.66 -6.00
CA GLY A 19 -8.72 22.05 -5.07
C GLY A 19 -9.06 20.57 -5.34
N GLN A 20 -8.47 19.94 -6.36
CA GLN A 20 -8.66 18.52 -6.64
C GLN A 20 -7.80 17.64 -5.72
N LEU A 21 -8.41 16.61 -5.14
CA LEU A 21 -7.69 15.57 -4.40
C LEU A 21 -7.14 14.50 -5.36
N GLY A 22 -5.94 14.02 -5.08
CA GLY A 22 -5.36 12.85 -5.74
C GLY A 22 -5.80 11.54 -5.09
N TRP A 23 -5.65 10.44 -5.82
CA TRP A 23 -5.88 9.09 -5.31
C TRP A 23 -4.87 8.11 -5.91
N THR A 24 -4.53 7.09 -5.14
CA THR A 24 -3.64 6.02 -5.56
C THR A 24 -4.03 4.70 -4.90
N ASN A 25 -3.53 3.59 -5.45
CA ASN A 25 -3.81 2.24 -4.99
C ASN A 25 -2.59 1.33 -5.16
N SER A 26 -2.61 0.19 -4.48
CA SER A 26 -1.69 -0.91 -4.78
C SER A 26 -1.92 -1.43 -6.21
N PRO A 27 -0.89 -1.96 -6.90
CA PRO A 27 -1.08 -2.60 -8.20
C PRO A 27 -2.22 -3.62 -8.17
N PHE A 28 -3.08 -3.59 -9.19
CA PHE A 28 -4.24 -4.49 -9.37
C PHE A 28 -5.41 -4.34 -8.39
N PHE A 29 -5.41 -3.34 -7.50
CA PHE A 29 -6.60 -3.02 -6.69
C PHE A 29 -7.87 -2.94 -7.58
N ALA A 30 -9.01 -3.55 -7.22
CA ALA A 30 -9.37 -4.14 -5.93
C ALA A 30 -8.96 -5.62 -5.71
N ASN A 31 -8.12 -6.19 -6.57
CA ASN A 31 -7.56 -7.53 -6.38
C ASN A 31 -6.32 -7.52 -5.47
N THR A 32 -5.84 -8.71 -5.12
CA THR A 32 -4.60 -8.90 -4.37
C THR A 32 -3.40 -8.31 -5.12
N TYR A 33 -2.56 -7.57 -4.41
CA TYR A 33 -1.29 -7.07 -4.94
C TYR A 33 -0.32 -8.24 -5.23
N PRO A 34 0.63 -8.09 -6.18
CA PRO A 34 1.55 -9.18 -6.53
C PRO A 34 2.43 -9.59 -5.36
N THR A 35 2.76 -10.88 -5.27
CA THR A 35 3.76 -11.35 -4.29
C THR A 35 5.13 -10.73 -4.60
N ASN A 36 5.90 -10.44 -3.55
CA ASN A 36 7.22 -9.79 -3.64
C ASN A 36 7.19 -8.43 -4.37
N ALA A 37 6.07 -7.71 -4.29
CA ALA A 37 5.98 -6.37 -4.83
C ALA A 37 6.77 -5.37 -3.98
N GLU A 38 7.59 -4.55 -4.61
CA GLU A 38 8.22 -3.38 -4.01
C GLU A 38 7.83 -2.15 -4.80
N CYS A 39 7.12 -1.24 -4.14
CA CYS A 39 6.45 -0.12 -4.78
C CYS A 39 6.85 1.19 -4.12
N VAL A 40 7.25 2.15 -4.94
CA VAL A 40 7.64 3.49 -4.49
C VAL A 40 6.58 4.49 -4.95
N TYR A 41 6.02 5.24 -4.00
CA TYR A 41 5.05 6.30 -4.22
C TYR A 41 5.68 7.64 -3.84
N ILE A 42 5.81 8.56 -4.79
CA ILE A 42 6.44 9.86 -4.58
C ILE A 42 5.40 10.97 -4.73
N PHE A 43 5.16 11.71 -3.66
CA PHE A 43 4.27 12.86 -3.65
C PHE A 43 5.10 14.14 -3.64
N VAL A 44 4.90 15.00 -4.63
CA VAL A 44 5.67 16.24 -4.82
C VAL A 44 4.70 17.44 -4.70
N PRO A 45 4.63 18.07 -3.52
CA PRO A 45 3.85 19.30 -3.35
C PRO A 45 4.53 20.48 -4.05
N ALA A 46 3.76 21.50 -4.43
CA ALA A 46 4.29 22.78 -4.86
C ALA A 46 4.78 23.59 -3.65
N ALA A 47 5.48 24.70 -3.91
CA ALA A 47 5.98 25.55 -2.84
C ALA A 47 4.83 26.10 -1.99
N GLY A 48 4.89 25.87 -0.67
CA GLY A 48 3.85 26.30 0.27
C GLY A 48 2.72 25.30 0.48
N GLU A 49 2.72 24.16 -0.21
CA GLU A 49 1.73 23.09 -0.01
C GLU A 49 2.23 22.01 0.95
N THR A 50 1.30 21.23 1.50
CA THR A 50 1.58 20.07 2.34
C THR A 50 0.86 18.84 1.79
N VAL A 51 1.41 17.65 2.06
CA VAL A 51 0.82 16.37 1.65
C VAL A 51 0.13 15.75 2.85
N ALA A 52 -1.16 15.44 2.72
CA ALA A 52 -1.93 14.65 3.68
C ALA A 52 -2.40 13.36 3.01
N LEU A 53 -2.23 12.21 3.67
CA LEU A 53 -2.62 10.91 3.16
C LEU A 53 -3.65 10.28 4.09
N ALA A 54 -4.68 9.68 3.50
CA ALA A 54 -5.69 8.90 4.21
C ALA A 54 -5.93 7.59 3.47
N PHE A 55 -5.99 6.48 4.22
CA PHE A 55 -6.29 5.16 3.67
C PHE A 55 -7.79 4.88 3.79
N THR A 56 -8.45 4.64 2.66
CA THR A 56 -9.85 4.19 2.64
C THR A 56 -9.97 2.67 2.70
N THR A 57 -8.91 1.95 2.32
CA THR A 57 -8.82 0.48 2.40
C THR A 57 -7.36 0.09 2.60
N PHE A 58 -7.08 -0.79 3.55
CA PHE A 58 -5.73 -1.29 3.82
C PHE A 58 -5.77 -2.76 4.22
N GLN A 59 -5.15 -3.62 3.41
CA GLN A 59 -5.00 -5.06 3.68
C GLN A 59 -3.61 -5.51 3.23
N THR A 60 -2.83 -6.08 4.14
CA THR A 60 -1.48 -6.60 3.86
C THR A 60 -1.28 -7.97 4.50
N THR A 61 -0.37 -8.76 3.94
CA THR A 61 0.05 -10.03 4.53
C THR A 61 0.86 -9.76 5.79
N GLU A 62 0.44 -10.35 6.91
CA GLU A 62 1.26 -10.37 8.12
C GLU A 62 2.52 -11.20 7.84
N GLU A 63 3.69 -10.58 8.00
CA GLU A 63 4.93 -11.34 8.13
C GLU A 63 4.85 -12.07 9.48
N PRO A 64 5.13 -13.39 9.53
CA PRO A 64 5.17 -14.09 10.80
C PRO A 64 6.19 -13.38 11.69
N SER A 65 5.73 -12.81 12.80
CA SER A 65 6.66 -12.35 13.83
C SER A 65 7.60 -13.52 14.12
N HIS A 66 8.91 -13.30 14.01
CA HIS A 66 9.91 -14.27 14.43
C HIS A 66 9.81 -14.42 15.95
N GLN A 67 8.75 -15.07 16.43
CA GLN A 67 8.66 -15.59 17.78
C GLN A 67 9.50 -16.87 17.79
N ASP A 68 10.75 -16.71 18.18
CA ASP A 68 11.56 -17.81 18.68
C ASP A 68 10.80 -18.46 19.85
N GLY A 69 10.10 -19.57 19.59
CA GLY A 69 9.45 -20.35 20.63
C GLY A 69 8.18 -21.12 20.25
N ARG A 70 8.35 -22.28 19.58
CA ARG A 70 7.52 -23.50 19.68
C ARG A 70 5.97 -23.38 19.77
N ARG A 71 5.25 -23.79 18.72
CA ARG A 71 4.61 -25.12 18.52
C ARG A 71 3.82 -25.13 17.20
N TYR A 72 4.07 -26.16 16.39
CA TYR A 72 3.37 -26.45 15.14
C TYR A 72 1.96 -27.00 15.45
N GLY A 73 0.92 -26.33 14.96
CA GLY A 73 -0.43 -26.86 14.90
C GLY A 73 -1.52 -25.93 15.43
N ASP A 74 -2.11 -25.14 14.53
CA ASP A 74 -3.56 -25.19 14.32
C ASP A 74 -3.91 -24.63 12.93
N SER A 75 -4.57 -25.46 12.15
CA SER A 75 -4.99 -25.23 10.78
C SER A 75 -6.37 -24.58 10.75
N SER A 76 -6.41 -23.26 10.91
CA SER A 76 -7.54 -22.43 10.47
C SER A 76 -7.10 -20.98 10.26
N ARG A 77 -6.39 -20.69 9.16
CA ARG A 77 -6.17 -19.31 8.69
C ARG A 77 -7.50 -18.78 8.12
N ALA A 78 -8.44 -18.46 8.99
CA ALA A 78 -9.53 -17.56 8.65
C ALA A 78 -8.97 -16.14 8.75
N CYS A 79 -8.93 -15.41 7.65
CA CYS A 79 -8.63 -13.98 7.68
C CYS A 79 -9.74 -13.29 8.49
N HIS A 80 -9.45 -12.89 9.71
CA HIS A 80 -10.36 -12.13 10.55
C HIS A 80 -10.33 -10.68 10.10
N LYS A 81 -11.46 -10.19 9.59
CA LYS A 81 -11.67 -8.77 9.33
C LYS A 81 -11.80 -8.03 10.65
N VAL A 82 -11.11 -6.91 10.78
CA VAL A 82 -11.36 -5.93 11.83
C VAL A 82 -12.01 -4.71 11.15
N SER A 83 -13.17 -4.33 11.68
CA SER A 83 -13.98 -3.17 11.29
C SER A 83 -13.87 -2.08 12.36
N ASP A 84 -14.10 -0.83 11.96
CA ASP A 84 -15.46 -0.28 12.11
C ASP A 84 -15.97 0.21 10.75
#